data_AF-A0A9W7BMJ0-F1
#
_entry.id   AF-A0A9W7BMJ0-F1
#
_cell.length_a   1.000
_cell.length_b   1.000
_cell.length_c   1.000
_cell.angle_alpha   90.00
_cell.angle_beta   90.00
_cell.angle_gamma   90.00
#
_symmetry.space_group_name_H-M   'P 1'
#
loop_
_entity.id
_entity.type
_entity.pdbx_description
1 polymer ?
#
loop_
_entity_poly.entity_id
_entity_poly.type
_entity_poly.pdbx_seq_one_letter_code
_entity_poly.pdbx_strand_id
1 'polypeptide(L)'
;MKFQCTYCALSLALASTVESFTTILAPFGTRHRSAFARSSTAIDATAVFFGTSTGNTEEVADLIVAKLNELGHEAPEPICVDGVVGDLKTEFSKYEALIVGTPTWNTGADTERSGTAWDEVYYGELDDLDLSGKNVAVFGLGDQISYGENYADATGELHEVFSKLGCKIFGATEIDDSYEHEASKAIKDGKFCGLLCDQVNQDDLSEDRVDKWVKQLVSEGFMSSGGAAAAPAASAPEPVEAIEAPPASKPAVEVIHSRDGWVGHDNGESTLWVNSENRRESYLTKN
;
A
#
# COMPACT_ATOMS: atom_id res chain seq x y z
N MET A 1 -76.02 51.81 -18.36
CA MET A 1 -77.08 50.96 -17.76
C MET A 1 -76.73 50.85 -16.27
N LYS A 2 -77.35 51.61 -15.35
CA LYS A 2 -78.57 51.27 -14.55
C LYS A 2 -78.48 49.81 -14.04
N PHE A 3 -78.42 49.45 -12.75
CA PHE A 3 -79.22 49.87 -11.58
C PHE A 3 -78.55 49.43 -10.24
N GLN A 4 -78.82 50.16 -9.16
CA GLN A 4 -78.74 49.73 -7.74
C GLN A 4 -79.73 48.59 -7.43
N CYS A 5 -79.41 47.73 -6.45
CA CYS A 5 -80.29 47.36 -5.31
C CYS A 5 -79.60 46.29 -4.42
N THR A 6 -79.25 46.54 -3.15
CA THR A 6 -80.07 46.49 -1.91
C THR A 6 -80.20 45.08 -1.29
N TYR A 7 -79.58 44.93 -0.11
CA TYR A 7 -79.90 44.11 1.09
C TYR A 7 -80.83 42.88 1.01
N CYS A 8 -80.39 41.77 1.62
CA CYS A 8 -81.20 40.94 2.55
C CYS A 8 -80.26 39.99 3.34
N ALA A 9 -80.06 40.23 4.64
CA ALA A 9 -80.62 39.47 5.78
C ALA A 9 -80.08 38.03 5.90
N LEU A 10 -79.17 37.78 6.84
CA LEU A 10 -79.44 37.22 8.19
C LEU A 10 -80.04 35.81 8.16
N SER A 11 -79.24 34.80 8.55
CA SER A 11 -79.74 33.74 9.41
C SER A 11 -78.59 33.05 10.16
N LEU A 12 -78.63 33.16 11.48
CA LEU A 12 -77.90 32.31 12.42
C LEU A 12 -78.42 30.87 12.35
N ALA A 13 -77.52 29.90 12.53
CA ALA A 13 -77.85 28.64 13.19
C ALA A 13 -76.60 28.12 13.94
N LEU A 14 -76.71 28.13 15.28
CA LEU A 14 -75.90 27.39 16.22
C LEU A 14 -76.31 25.91 16.19
N ALA A 15 -75.36 24.98 16.19
CA ALA A 15 -75.51 23.70 16.87
C ALA A 15 -74.14 23.09 17.18
N SER A 16 -73.90 22.91 18.47
CA SER A 16 -72.80 22.16 19.07
C SER A 16 -73.00 20.66 18.89
N THR A 17 -71.92 19.92 18.61
CA THR A 17 -71.68 18.61 19.23
C THR A 17 -70.19 18.34 19.27
N VAL A 18 -69.70 18.17 20.49
CA VAL A 18 -68.40 17.64 20.88
C VAL A 18 -68.42 16.14 20.63
N GLU A 19 -67.38 15.60 19.99
CA GLU A 19 -66.98 14.21 20.23
C GLU A 19 -65.46 14.09 20.10
N SER A 20 -64.87 13.76 21.24
CA SER A 20 -63.45 13.55 21.47
C SER A 20 -63.03 12.21 20.88
N PHE A 21 -62.01 12.18 20.02
CA PHE A 21 -61.23 10.96 19.82
C PHE A 21 -59.74 11.29 19.64
N THR A 22 -59.05 11.06 20.75
CA THR A 22 -57.72 10.44 20.87
C THR A 22 -56.60 10.99 19.99
N THR A 23 -55.81 11.86 20.62
CA THR A 23 -54.41 12.14 20.34
C THR A 23 -53.63 10.84 20.07
N ILE A 24 -53.24 10.59 18.83
CA ILE A 24 -52.09 9.73 18.53
C ILE A 24 -50.92 10.67 18.21
N LEU A 25 -50.23 11.08 19.27
CA LEU A 25 -48.85 11.56 19.20
C LEU A 25 -48.00 10.38 18.72
N ALA A 26 -47.76 10.30 17.41
CA ALA A 26 -46.61 9.54 16.94
C ALA A 26 -45.37 10.28 17.46
N PRO A 27 -44.46 9.64 18.22
CA PRO A 27 -43.24 10.29 18.62
C PRO A 27 -42.47 10.64 17.35
N PHE A 28 -42.04 11.89 17.25
CA PHE A 28 -40.93 12.29 16.40
C PHE A 28 -39.77 11.34 16.71
N GLY A 29 -39.67 10.27 15.93
CA GLY A 29 -38.46 9.46 15.85
C GLY A 29 -37.45 10.31 15.15
N THR A 30 -36.72 11.14 15.89
CA THR A 30 -35.46 11.72 15.45
C THR A 30 -34.60 10.53 15.02
N ARG A 31 -34.56 10.26 13.71
CA ARG A 31 -33.49 9.44 13.14
C ARG A 31 -32.24 10.27 13.34
N HIS A 32 -31.63 10.15 14.51
CA HIS A 32 -30.22 10.39 14.64
C HIS A 32 -29.57 9.46 13.62
N ARG A 33 -29.17 10.02 12.47
CA ARG A 33 -28.01 9.50 11.78
C ARG A 33 -26.92 9.55 12.84
N SER A 34 -26.64 8.41 13.46
CA SER A 34 -25.38 8.23 14.18
C SER A 34 -24.30 8.39 13.11
N ALA A 35 -23.83 9.63 12.94
CA ALA A 35 -22.54 9.85 12.36
C ALA A 35 -21.58 9.24 13.38
N PHE A 36 -21.14 8.01 13.12
CA PHE A 36 -19.95 7.48 13.76
C PHE A 36 -18.83 8.47 13.46
N ALA A 37 -18.55 9.35 14.42
CA ALA A 37 -17.39 10.21 14.34
C ALA A 37 -16.16 9.30 14.31
N ARG A 38 -15.39 9.38 13.22
CA ARG A 38 -14.12 8.67 13.08
C ARG A 38 -13.21 9.16 14.21
N SER A 39 -12.96 8.31 15.20
CA SER A 39 -11.82 8.48 16.10
C SER A 39 -10.60 7.83 15.45
N SER A 40 -10.20 8.34 14.28
CA SER A 40 -8.96 7.92 13.64
C SER A 40 -7.85 8.84 14.12
N THR A 41 -6.81 8.28 14.72
CA THR A 41 -5.54 8.99 14.97
C THR A 41 -4.70 9.12 13.71
N ALA A 42 -5.13 8.51 12.60
CA ALA A 42 -4.42 8.61 11.33
C ALA A 42 -4.70 9.97 10.66
N ILE A 43 -3.65 10.55 10.09
CA ILE A 43 -3.74 11.73 9.24
C ILE A 43 -4.27 11.32 7.87
N ASP A 44 -5.05 12.22 7.25
CA ASP A 44 -5.61 12.10 5.89
C ASP A 44 -4.51 12.33 4.84
N ALA A 45 -3.49 11.48 4.87
CA ALA A 45 -2.34 11.51 3.99
C ALA A 45 -1.92 10.10 3.58
N THR A 46 -1.32 9.99 2.41
CA THR A 46 -0.70 8.75 1.91
C THR A 46 0.79 8.81 2.21
N ALA A 47 1.32 7.81 2.93
CA ALA A 47 2.76 7.68 3.12
C ALA A 47 3.37 6.68 2.14
N VAL A 48 4.55 7.02 1.65
CA VAL A 48 5.40 6.11 0.88
C VAL A 48 6.49 5.57 1.81
N PHE A 49 6.47 4.26 2.08
CA PHE A 49 7.53 3.56 2.80
C PHE A 49 8.36 2.75 1.82
N PHE A 50 9.68 2.73 1.99
CA PHE A 50 10.54 1.97 1.09
C PHE A 50 11.74 1.38 1.82
N GLY A 51 12.29 0.28 1.29
CA GLY A 51 13.59 -0.24 1.68
C GLY A 51 14.58 0.02 0.56
N THR A 52 15.85 0.28 0.87
CA THR A 52 16.88 0.46 -0.16
C THR A 52 18.27 0.13 0.35
N SER A 53 19.09 -0.49 -0.50
CA SER A 53 20.52 -0.71 -0.21
C SER A 53 21.38 0.33 -0.93
N THR A 54 21.07 0.61 -2.21
CA THR A 54 21.89 1.44 -3.11
C THR A 54 21.26 2.77 -3.53
N GLY A 55 20.02 3.07 -3.13
CA GLY A 55 19.32 4.33 -3.44
C GLY A 55 18.27 4.22 -4.55
N ASN A 56 18.32 3.21 -5.43
CA ASN A 56 17.40 3.12 -6.56
C ASN A 56 15.90 3.09 -6.16
N THR A 57 15.55 2.39 -5.08
CA THR A 57 14.15 2.35 -4.59
C THR A 57 13.72 3.71 -4.03
N GLU A 58 14.65 4.45 -3.43
CA GLU A 58 14.43 5.80 -2.89
C GLU A 58 14.12 6.78 -4.03
N GLU A 59 14.87 6.72 -5.13
CA GLU A 59 14.61 7.55 -6.31
C GLU A 59 13.21 7.32 -6.89
N VAL A 60 12.75 6.06 -6.95
CA VAL A 60 11.37 5.75 -7.37
C VAL A 60 10.35 6.23 -6.33
N ALA A 61 10.65 6.13 -5.04
CA ALA A 61 9.80 6.64 -3.97
C ALA A 61 9.62 8.17 -4.06
N ASP A 62 10.70 8.90 -4.35
CA ASP A 62 10.68 10.34 -4.58
C ASP A 62 9.81 10.71 -5.78
N LEU A 63 9.92 9.97 -6.89
CA LEU A 63 9.04 10.16 -8.06
C LEU A 63 7.57 9.96 -7.69
N ILE A 64 7.24 8.93 -6.91
CA ILE A 64 5.88 8.66 -6.46
C ILE A 64 5.36 9.82 -5.60
N VAL A 65 6.10 10.25 -4.58
CA VAL A 65 5.72 11.38 -3.71
C VAL A 65 5.55 12.67 -4.51
N ALA A 66 6.48 12.96 -5.43
CA ALA A 66 6.40 14.12 -6.30
C ALA A 66 5.11 14.12 -7.13
N LYS A 67 4.78 12.96 -7.74
CA LYS A 67 3.58 12.80 -8.56
C LYS A 67 2.28 12.90 -7.75
N LEU A 68 2.27 12.34 -6.55
CA LEU A 68 1.13 12.47 -5.62
C LEU A 68 0.85 13.92 -5.28
N ASN A 69 1.89 14.66 -4.89
CA ASN A 69 1.78 16.07 -4.54
C ASN A 69 1.40 16.93 -5.76
N GLU A 70 1.90 16.62 -6.96
CA GLU A 70 1.50 17.28 -8.22
C GLU A 70 -0.02 17.14 -8.48
N LEU A 71 -0.60 15.98 -8.18
CA LEU A 71 -2.03 15.70 -8.32
C LEU A 71 -2.87 16.24 -7.15
N GLY A 72 -2.26 16.87 -6.15
CA GLY A 72 -2.94 17.44 -4.99
C GLY A 72 -3.27 16.43 -3.88
N HIS A 73 -2.61 15.26 -3.88
CA HIS A 73 -2.70 14.28 -2.80
C HIS A 73 -1.51 14.48 -1.86
N GLU A 74 -1.79 14.89 -0.62
CA GLU A 74 -0.76 15.17 0.38
C GLU A 74 0.02 13.89 0.71
N ALA A 75 1.32 13.91 0.37
CA ALA A 75 2.27 12.85 0.69
C ALA A 75 3.53 13.49 1.29
N PRO A 76 3.96 13.07 2.51
CA PRO A 76 5.21 13.53 3.10
C PRO A 76 6.42 12.99 2.33
N GLU A 77 7.62 13.43 2.71
CA GLU A 77 8.86 12.81 2.25
C GLU A 77 8.81 11.28 2.47
N PRO A 78 9.35 10.49 1.52
CA PRO A 78 9.27 9.04 1.61
C PRO A 78 10.09 8.54 2.80
N ILE A 79 9.59 7.48 3.45
CA ILE A 79 10.13 6.97 4.71
C ILE A 79 10.92 5.69 4.45
N CYS A 80 12.23 5.74 4.65
CA CYS A 80 13.08 4.55 4.57
C CYS A 80 12.84 3.65 5.79
N VAL A 81 12.40 2.41 5.57
CA VAL A 81 12.11 1.44 6.65
C VAL A 81 13.35 1.09 7.47
N ASP A 82 14.52 1.09 6.85
CA ASP A 82 15.81 0.87 7.53
C ASP A 82 16.17 2.02 8.48
N GLY A 83 15.59 3.20 8.27
CA GLY A 83 15.81 4.41 9.08
C GLY A 83 14.77 4.64 10.18
N VAL A 84 13.74 3.79 10.27
CA VAL A 84 12.67 3.96 11.26
C VAL A 84 13.20 3.65 12.65
N VAL A 85 13.23 4.67 13.52
CA VAL A 85 13.59 4.52 14.93
C VAL A 85 12.35 4.12 15.71
N GLY A 86 12.26 2.85 16.11
CA GLY A 86 11.16 2.31 16.89
C GLY A 86 10.36 1.27 16.11
N ASP A 87 9.07 1.18 16.39
CA ASP A 87 8.20 0.16 15.80
C ASP A 87 7.56 0.65 14.50
N LEU A 88 7.90 0.02 13.38
CA LEU A 88 7.35 0.30 12.05
C LEU A 88 5.81 0.21 12.04
N LYS A 89 5.23 -0.65 12.89
CA LYS A 89 3.77 -0.78 13.05
C LYS A 89 3.12 0.53 13.53
N THR A 90 3.80 1.25 14.42
CA THR A 90 3.35 2.55 14.92
C THR A 90 3.38 3.60 13.83
N GLU A 91 4.36 3.54 12.92
CA GLU A 91 4.45 4.44 11.78
C GLU A 91 3.32 4.20 10.76
N PHE A 92 3.03 2.94 10.40
CA PHE A 92 1.93 2.61 9.49
C PHE A 92 0.56 3.07 9.98
N SER A 93 0.35 3.05 11.29
CA SER A 93 -0.92 3.45 11.92
C SER A 93 -1.20 4.95 11.80
N LYS A 94 -0.19 5.78 11.51
CA LYS A 94 -0.34 7.24 11.38
C LYS A 94 -1.01 7.66 10.08
N TYR A 95 -1.04 6.82 9.05
CA TYR A 95 -1.49 7.20 7.70
C TYR A 95 -2.76 6.46 7.29
N GLU A 96 -3.64 7.10 6.52
CA GLU A 96 -4.86 6.47 6.03
C GLU A 96 -4.59 5.44 4.91
N ALA A 97 -3.57 5.68 4.08
CA ALA A 97 -3.14 4.80 3.01
C ALA A 97 -1.62 4.67 2.97
N LEU A 98 -1.12 3.54 2.46
CA LEU A 98 0.31 3.24 2.37
C LEU A 98 0.68 2.87 0.94
N ILE A 99 1.79 3.39 0.46
CA ILE A 99 2.51 2.85 -0.70
C ILE A 99 3.81 2.26 -0.17
N VAL A 100 4.07 0.98 -0.44
CA VAL A 100 5.22 0.25 0.13
C VAL A 100 6.14 -0.25 -0.99
N GLY A 101 7.44 0.01 -0.84
CA GLY A 101 8.45 -0.21 -1.89
C GLY A 101 9.59 -1.11 -1.47
N THR A 102 9.98 -2.06 -2.31
CA THR A 102 11.07 -3.00 -1.98
C THR A 102 11.96 -3.31 -3.20
N PRO A 103 13.29 -3.40 -3.02
CA PRO A 103 14.18 -3.98 -4.01
C PRO A 103 14.16 -5.51 -3.93
N THR A 104 14.68 -6.18 -4.95
CA THR A 104 15.04 -7.60 -4.90
C THR A 104 16.56 -7.74 -5.04
N TRP A 105 17.20 -8.40 -4.09
CA TRP A 105 18.65 -8.64 -4.04
C TRP A 105 19.03 -10.11 -3.96
N ASN A 106 18.59 -10.84 -2.94
CA ASN A 106 18.94 -12.25 -2.73
C ASN A 106 18.15 -13.17 -3.69
N THR A 107 18.37 -12.95 -4.98
CA THR A 107 17.72 -13.63 -6.09
C THR A 107 17.97 -15.13 -6.03
N GLY A 108 16.90 -15.92 -6.13
CA GLY A 108 16.95 -17.38 -6.03
C GLY A 108 16.95 -17.92 -4.59
N ALA A 109 17.08 -17.08 -3.56
CA ALA A 109 17.00 -17.51 -2.16
C ALA A 109 15.55 -17.81 -1.73
N ASP A 110 15.34 -18.70 -0.78
CA ASP A 110 13.99 -18.96 -0.27
C ASP A 110 13.46 -17.84 0.63
N THR A 111 14.37 -17.06 1.23
CA THR A 111 14.07 -15.99 2.19
C THR A 111 15.02 -14.80 2.02
N GLU A 112 14.72 -13.71 2.72
CA GLU A 112 15.52 -12.48 2.84
C GLU A 112 15.81 -11.80 1.50
N ARG A 113 14.81 -11.75 0.62
CA ARG A 113 15.00 -11.27 -0.75
C ARG A 113 15.18 -9.76 -0.88
N SER A 114 14.76 -8.97 0.10
CA SER A 114 14.94 -7.51 0.01
C SER A 114 16.34 -7.04 0.40
N GLY A 115 17.00 -7.71 1.34
CA GLY A 115 18.25 -7.22 1.92
C GLY A 115 18.06 -5.91 2.70
N THR A 116 16.85 -5.64 3.20
CA THR A 116 16.48 -4.45 3.97
C THR A 116 15.65 -4.85 5.19
N ALA A 117 15.28 -3.89 6.04
CA ALA A 117 14.38 -4.11 7.17
C ALA A 117 13.00 -4.67 6.77
N TRP A 118 12.66 -4.73 5.48
CA TRP A 118 11.48 -5.46 5.02
C TRP A 118 11.59 -6.96 5.23
N ASP A 119 12.79 -7.54 5.29
CA ASP A 119 12.93 -8.98 5.56
C ASP A 119 12.40 -9.34 6.97
N GLU A 120 12.56 -8.44 7.95
CA GLU A 120 11.92 -8.60 9.27
C GLU A 120 10.39 -8.55 9.18
N VAL A 121 9.85 -7.80 8.22
CA VAL A 121 8.41 -7.71 7.95
C VAL A 121 7.89 -8.93 7.19
N TYR A 122 8.67 -9.48 6.27
CA TYR A 122 8.29 -10.65 5.46
C TYR A 122 8.23 -11.94 6.26
N TYR A 123 9.19 -12.13 7.16
CA TYR A 123 9.40 -13.38 7.88
C TYR A 123 9.17 -13.25 9.38
N GLY A 124 8.87 -12.04 9.88
CA GLY A 124 8.47 -11.79 11.26
C GLY A 124 6.96 -11.76 11.46
N GLU A 125 6.56 -11.60 12.71
CA GLU A 125 5.14 -11.62 13.13
C GLU A 125 4.56 -10.19 13.12
N LEU A 126 4.10 -9.75 11.95
CA LEU A 126 3.11 -8.65 11.86
C LEU A 126 1.72 -9.07 12.37
N ASP A 127 1.58 -10.30 12.87
CA ASP A 127 0.35 -10.96 13.32
C ASP A 127 -0.53 -10.14 14.29
N ASP A 128 0.09 -9.26 15.08
CA ASP A 128 -0.61 -8.41 16.05
C ASP A 128 -1.08 -7.05 15.50
N LEU A 129 -0.79 -6.71 14.23
CA LEU A 129 -1.17 -5.42 13.64
C LEU A 129 -2.43 -5.53 12.78
N ASP A 130 -3.50 -4.90 13.24
CA ASP A 130 -4.73 -4.76 12.46
C ASP A 130 -4.58 -3.64 11.42
N LEU A 131 -4.13 -4.01 10.22
CA LEU A 131 -4.18 -3.15 9.02
C LEU A 131 -5.44 -3.41 8.18
N SER A 132 -6.43 -4.14 8.72
CA SER A 132 -7.59 -4.57 7.95
C SER A 132 -8.33 -3.39 7.32
N GLY A 133 -8.57 -3.48 6.02
CA GLY A 133 -9.28 -2.46 5.26
C GLY A 133 -8.48 -1.20 4.94
N LYS A 134 -7.22 -1.09 5.39
CA LYS A 134 -6.30 -0.01 4.99
C LYS A 134 -5.97 -0.17 3.50
N ASN A 135 -5.96 0.95 2.78
CA ASN A 135 -5.58 0.94 1.37
C ASN A 135 -4.06 0.83 1.27
N VAL A 136 -3.57 -0.15 0.53
CA VAL A 136 -2.13 -0.37 0.29
C VAL A 136 -1.88 -0.54 -1.20
N ALA A 137 -0.81 0.06 -1.70
CA ALA A 137 -0.26 -0.22 -3.03
C ALA A 137 1.21 -0.61 -2.89
N VAL A 138 1.69 -1.50 -3.74
CA VAL A 138 3.07 -2.00 -3.70
C VAL A 138 3.84 -1.54 -4.94
N PHE A 139 5.11 -1.18 -4.76
CA PHE A 139 6.04 -0.99 -5.87
C PHE A 139 7.35 -1.75 -5.63
N GLY A 140 8.04 -2.05 -6.72
CA GLY A 140 9.14 -2.99 -6.73
C GLY A 140 10.26 -2.58 -7.65
N LEU A 141 11.48 -2.88 -7.24
CA LEU A 141 12.64 -2.81 -8.13
C LEU A 141 13.26 -4.20 -8.32
N GLY A 142 13.66 -4.47 -9.56
CA GLY A 142 14.44 -5.63 -9.93
C GLY A 142 15.34 -5.31 -11.12
N ASP A 143 16.23 -6.23 -11.44
CA ASP A 143 17.05 -6.21 -12.65
C ASP A 143 16.63 -7.39 -13.52
N GLN A 144 15.85 -7.10 -14.56
CA GLN A 144 15.21 -8.12 -15.40
C GLN A 144 16.21 -8.86 -16.30
N ILE A 145 17.32 -8.19 -16.64
CA ILE A 145 18.34 -8.74 -17.55
C ILE A 145 19.26 -9.70 -16.80
N SER A 146 19.73 -9.32 -15.61
CA SER A 146 20.63 -10.17 -14.82
C SER A 146 19.87 -11.26 -14.05
N TYR A 147 18.62 -11.00 -13.66
CA TYR A 147 17.83 -11.86 -12.76
C TYR A 147 16.43 -12.16 -13.29
N GLY A 148 16.31 -12.43 -14.59
CA GLY A 148 15.05 -12.67 -15.27
C GLY A 148 14.21 -13.83 -14.70
N GLU A 149 14.82 -14.85 -14.09
CA GLU A 149 14.11 -15.98 -13.45
C GLU A 149 13.45 -15.61 -12.10
N ASN A 150 13.73 -14.42 -11.57
CA ASN A 150 13.36 -13.98 -10.23
C ASN A 150 13.08 -12.47 -10.18
N TYR A 151 12.62 -11.92 -11.31
CA TYR A 151 12.49 -10.48 -11.48
C TYR A 151 11.53 -9.89 -10.45
N ALA A 152 12.04 -8.99 -9.60
CA ALA A 152 11.28 -8.30 -8.55
C ALA A 152 10.52 -9.25 -7.58
N ASP A 153 11.06 -10.45 -7.29
CA ASP A 153 10.39 -11.44 -6.44
C ASP A 153 9.98 -10.92 -5.06
N ALA A 154 10.77 -10.04 -4.44
CA ALA A 154 10.47 -9.47 -3.12
C ALA A 154 9.16 -8.65 -3.13
N THR A 155 8.77 -8.08 -4.27
CA THR A 155 7.52 -7.33 -4.41
C THR A 155 6.29 -8.22 -4.29
N GLY A 156 6.37 -9.45 -4.81
CA GLY A 156 5.32 -10.45 -4.62
C GLY A 156 5.16 -10.86 -3.15
N GLU A 157 6.27 -10.97 -2.42
CA GLU A 157 6.28 -11.30 -1.00
C GLU A 157 5.69 -10.15 -0.15
N LEU A 158 6.10 -8.92 -0.43
CA LEU A 158 5.53 -7.71 0.19
C LEU A 158 4.01 -7.62 -0.03
N HIS A 159 3.56 -7.85 -1.26
CA HIS A 159 2.14 -7.89 -1.60
C HIS A 159 1.38 -8.93 -0.77
N GLU A 160 1.92 -10.16 -0.65
CA GLU A 160 1.27 -11.23 0.11
C GLU A 160 1.17 -10.92 1.60
N VAL A 161 2.20 -10.31 2.20
CA VAL A 161 2.19 -9.91 3.60
C VAL A 161 1.07 -8.92 3.87
N PHE A 162 1.01 -7.81 3.13
CA PHE A 162 -0.05 -6.81 3.33
C PHE A 162 -1.44 -7.36 2.99
N SER A 163 -1.55 -8.27 2.02
CA SER A 163 -2.81 -8.98 1.73
C SER A 163 -3.28 -9.83 2.92
N LYS A 164 -2.36 -10.58 3.56
CA LYS A 164 -2.66 -11.43 4.73
C LYS A 164 -3.08 -10.61 5.95
N LEU A 165 -2.61 -9.37 6.06
CA LEU A 165 -3.03 -8.41 7.10
C LEU A 165 -4.41 -7.78 6.85
N GLY A 166 -5.13 -8.23 5.82
CA GLY A 166 -6.49 -7.76 5.52
C GLY A 166 -6.53 -6.40 4.83
N CYS A 167 -5.41 -5.88 4.34
CA CYS A 167 -5.37 -4.65 3.56
C CYS A 167 -6.15 -4.79 2.25
N LYS A 168 -6.63 -3.65 1.75
CA LYS A 168 -7.15 -3.55 0.38
C LYS A 168 -5.99 -3.18 -0.52
N ILE A 169 -5.58 -4.11 -1.38
CA ILE A 169 -4.48 -3.87 -2.31
C ILE A 169 -4.99 -3.21 -3.59
N PHE A 170 -4.24 -2.22 -4.08
CA PHE A 170 -4.49 -1.44 -5.29
C PHE A 170 -3.26 -1.42 -6.20
N GLY A 171 -3.45 -1.01 -7.46
CA GLY A 171 -2.34 -0.69 -8.36
C GLY A 171 -1.70 -1.88 -9.06
N ALA A 172 -2.43 -2.96 -9.34
CA ALA A 172 -1.92 -4.01 -10.21
C ALA A 172 -1.68 -3.46 -11.63
N THR A 173 -0.53 -3.76 -12.25
CA THR A 173 -0.16 -3.22 -13.57
C THR A 173 -0.14 -4.30 -14.64
N GLU A 174 -0.52 -3.93 -15.87
CA GLU A 174 -0.41 -4.82 -17.02
C GLU A 174 1.06 -5.10 -17.33
N ILE A 175 1.35 -6.32 -17.78
CA ILE A 175 2.68 -6.71 -18.26
C ILE A 175 2.67 -6.50 -19.77
N ASP A 176 3.48 -5.55 -20.26
CA ASP A 176 3.64 -5.29 -21.69
C ASP A 176 5.01 -5.77 -22.21
N ASP A 177 5.20 -5.66 -23.53
CA ASP A 177 6.39 -6.13 -24.24
C ASP A 177 7.67 -5.35 -23.86
N SER A 178 7.60 -4.32 -23.01
CA SER A 178 8.79 -3.66 -22.49
C SER A 178 9.49 -4.47 -21.39
N TYR A 179 8.82 -5.44 -20.75
CA TYR A 179 9.45 -6.25 -19.70
C TYR A 179 10.02 -7.56 -20.26
N GLU A 180 11.33 -7.75 -20.17
CA GLU A 180 12.07 -8.94 -20.58
C GLU A 180 12.50 -9.75 -19.35
N HIS A 181 11.68 -10.73 -18.96
CA HIS A 181 11.95 -11.62 -17.83
C HIS A 181 11.35 -13.02 -18.07
N GLU A 182 11.84 -14.02 -17.35
CA GLU A 182 11.39 -15.42 -17.46
C GLU A 182 10.36 -15.78 -16.39
N ALA A 183 10.55 -15.29 -15.17
CA ALA A 183 9.65 -15.53 -14.05
C ALA A 183 9.72 -14.40 -13.00
N SER A 184 8.61 -14.24 -12.28
CA SER A 184 8.48 -13.27 -11.19
C SER A 184 7.37 -13.68 -10.23
N LYS A 185 7.65 -13.68 -8.92
CA LYS A 185 6.65 -13.85 -7.85
C LYS A 185 5.68 -12.67 -7.75
N ALA A 186 6.01 -11.53 -8.35
CA ALA A 186 5.15 -10.36 -8.41
C ALA A 186 3.99 -10.54 -9.42
N ILE A 187 3.96 -11.60 -10.22
CA ILE A 187 2.86 -11.89 -11.14
C ILE A 187 1.70 -12.54 -10.40
N LYS A 188 0.53 -11.91 -10.41
CA LYS A 188 -0.74 -12.41 -9.87
C LYS A 188 -1.83 -12.18 -10.92
N ASP A 189 -2.60 -13.22 -11.25
CA ASP A 189 -3.68 -13.17 -12.26
C ASP A 189 -3.24 -12.59 -13.62
N GLY A 190 -2.00 -12.85 -14.04
CA GLY A 190 -1.44 -12.38 -15.31
C GLY A 190 -0.99 -10.91 -15.31
N LYS A 191 -1.00 -10.24 -14.16
CA LYS A 191 -0.55 -8.85 -13.98
C LYS A 191 0.56 -8.78 -12.95
N PHE A 192 1.37 -7.73 -12.98
CA PHE A 192 2.17 -7.43 -11.79
C PHE A 192 1.26 -6.95 -10.68
N CYS A 193 1.52 -7.38 -9.45
CA CYS A 193 0.73 -7.06 -8.27
C CYS A 193 0.92 -5.60 -7.79
N GLY A 194 1.72 -4.82 -8.52
CA GLY A 194 2.13 -3.45 -8.23
C GLY A 194 2.83 -2.79 -9.40
N LEU A 195 3.45 -1.64 -9.16
CA LEU A 195 4.38 -1.01 -10.08
C LEU A 195 5.76 -1.67 -10.00
N LEU A 196 6.30 -2.16 -11.13
CA LEU A 196 7.68 -2.60 -11.21
C LEU A 196 8.52 -1.62 -12.04
N CYS A 197 9.66 -1.23 -11.49
CA CYS A 197 10.69 -0.44 -12.14
C CYS A 197 12.02 -1.22 -12.20
N ASP A 198 12.87 -0.83 -13.14
CA ASP A 198 14.20 -1.41 -13.30
C ASP A 198 15.18 -0.26 -13.56
N GLN A 199 15.83 0.20 -12.50
CA GLN A 199 16.79 1.31 -12.56
C GLN A 199 18.17 0.88 -13.10
N VAL A 200 18.35 -0.40 -13.45
CA VAL A 200 19.61 -0.91 -14.02
C VAL A 200 19.52 -0.90 -15.55
N ASN A 201 18.37 -1.29 -16.08
CA ASN A 201 18.19 -1.53 -17.52
C ASN A 201 17.19 -0.58 -18.19
N GLN A 202 16.28 0.03 -17.43
CA GLN A 202 15.12 0.79 -17.94
C GLN A 202 14.82 2.00 -17.04
N ASP A 203 15.87 2.68 -16.57
CA ASP A 203 15.76 3.86 -15.71
C ASP A 203 14.93 4.97 -16.39
N ASP A 204 15.13 5.15 -17.69
CA ASP A 204 14.43 6.08 -18.57
C ASP A 204 12.91 5.86 -18.65
N LEU A 205 12.41 4.65 -18.33
CA LEU A 205 10.98 4.35 -18.30
C LEU A 205 10.33 4.60 -16.93
N SER A 206 11.11 4.82 -15.88
CA SER A 206 10.60 4.86 -14.51
C SER A 206 9.66 6.04 -14.25
N GLU A 207 9.99 7.24 -14.74
CA GLU A 207 9.14 8.43 -14.56
C GLU A 207 7.76 8.25 -15.22
N ASP A 208 7.74 7.76 -16.45
CA ASP A 208 6.50 7.50 -17.21
C ASP A 208 5.66 6.39 -16.56
N ARG A 209 6.30 5.33 -16.04
CA ARG A 209 5.61 4.25 -15.33
C ARG A 209 4.99 4.76 -14.03
N VAL A 210 5.73 5.54 -13.25
CA VAL A 210 5.22 6.18 -12.02
C VAL A 210 4.05 7.11 -12.33
N ASP A 211 4.15 7.97 -13.34
CA ASP A 211 3.07 8.90 -13.71
C ASP A 211 1.77 8.18 -14.05
N LYS A 212 1.84 7.13 -14.88
CA LYS A 212 0.70 6.30 -15.25
C LYS A 212 0.12 5.58 -14.04
N TRP A 213 0.98 4.98 -13.22
CA TRP A 213 0.56 4.18 -12.08
C TRP A 213 -0.10 5.01 -10.99
N VAL A 214 0.45 6.18 -10.65
CA VAL A 214 -0.16 7.06 -9.64
C VAL A 214 -1.52 7.57 -10.12
N LYS A 215 -1.67 7.92 -11.40
CA LYS A 215 -2.98 8.26 -11.99
C LYS A 215 -3.96 7.08 -11.92
N GLN A 216 -3.48 5.87 -12.18
CA GLN A 216 -4.28 4.65 -12.03
C GLN A 216 -4.77 4.50 -10.58
N LEU A 217 -3.89 4.60 -9.58
CA LEU A 217 -4.28 4.51 -8.16
C LEU A 217 -5.40 5.49 -7.80
N VAL A 218 -5.28 6.75 -8.25
CA VAL A 218 -6.33 7.76 -8.05
C VAL A 218 -7.65 7.31 -8.68
N SER A 219 -7.61 6.80 -9.91
CA SER A 219 -8.82 6.32 -10.62
C SER A 219 -9.46 5.07 -9.99
N GLU A 220 -8.66 4.22 -9.36
CA GLU A 220 -9.11 3.03 -8.62
C GLU A 220 -9.73 3.39 -7.26
N GLY A 221 -9.64 4.65 -6.84
CA GLY A 221 -10.15 5.11 -5.56
C GLY A 221 -9.22 4.83 -4.39
N PHE A 222 -7.93 4.58 -4.63
CA PHE A 222 -6.93 4.40 -3.57
C PHE A 222 -6.91 5.57 -2.58
N MET A 223 -7.16 6.79 -3.07
CA MET A 223 -7.19 8.03 -2.27
C MET A 223 -8.53 8.35 -1.61
N SER A 224 -9.58 7.56 -1.85
CA SER A 224 -10.92 7.82 -1.30
C SER A 224 -11.11 7.05 0.00
N SER A 225 -10.91 7.70 1.15
CA SER A 225 -11.12 7.02 2.43
C SER A 225 -12.61 6.85 2.80
N GLY A 226 -13.12 5.63 2.59
CA GLY A 226 -13.96 4.94 3.59
C GLY A 226 -15.40 4.55 3.22
N GLY A 227 -15.74 3.28 3.53
CA GLY A 227 -17.07 2.89 4.01
C GLY A 227 -17.98 2.03 3.11
N ALA A 228 -17.68 0.75 2.94
CA ALA A 228 -18.69 -0.31 2.86
C ALA A 228 -18.07 -1.68 3.19
N ALA A 229 -18.66 -2.35 4.18
CA ALA A 229 -18.53 -3.78 4.39
C ALA A 229 -19.23 -4.55 3.26
N ALA A 230 -18.80 -5.81 3.10
CA ALA A 230 -19.26 -6.85 2.18
C ALA A 230 -18.64 -6.82 0.76
N ALA A 231 -17.43 -7.38 0.64
CA ALA A 231 -17.08 -8.15 -0.54
C ALA A 231 -17.92 -9.46 -0.53
N PRO A 232 -18.44 -9.95 -1.67
CA PRO A 232 -18.87 -11.33 -1.75
C PRO A 232 -17.65 -12.22 -1.53
N ALA A 233 -17.77 -13.21 -0.65
CA ALA A 233 -16.72 -14.19 -0.39
C ALA A 233 -16.24 -14.80 -1.72
N ALA A 234 -15.05 -14.40 -2.17
CA ALA A 234 -14.29 -15.20 -3.11
C ALA A 234 -13.90 -16.47 -2.33
N SER A 235 -14.37 -17.61 -2.83
CA SER A 235 -14.06 -18.91 -2.28
C SER A 235 -12.55 -19.06 -2.12
N ALA A 236 -12.14 -19.44 -0.92
CA ALA A 236 -10.76 -19.84 -0.63
C ALA A 236 -10.25 -20.79 -1.73
N PRO A 237 -9.06 -20.57 -2.32
CA PRO A 237 -8.44 -21.60 -3.14
C PRO A 237 -8.12 -22.82 -2.26
N GLU A 238 -8.49 -24.00 -2.76
CA GLU A 238 -8.19 -25.28 -2.11
C GLU A 238 -6.67 -25.49 -1.94
N PRO A 239 -6.24 -26.26 -0.92
CA PRO A 239 -4.82 -26.43 -0.60
C PRO A 239 -4.11 -27.15 -1.76
N VAL A 240 -3.14 -26.47 -2.37
CA VAL A 240 -2.22 -27.07 -3.34
C VAL A 240 -1.20 -27.95 -2.60
N GLU A 241 -1.18 -29.24 -2.96
CA GLU A 241 -0.23 -30.23 -2.44
C GLU A 241 1.22 -29.83 -2.76
N ALA A 242 2.10 -30.07 -1.78
CA ALA A 242 3.52 -29.78 -1.83
C ALA A 242 4.21 -30.48 -3.01
N ILE A 243 4.89 -29.70 -3.84
CA ILE A 243 5.79 -30.20 -4.87
C ILE A 243 7.18 -30.32 -4.21
N GLU A 244 7.74 -31.53 -4.21
CA GLU A 244 9.03 -31.84 -3.58
C GLU A 244 10.18 -31.00 -4.15
N ALA A 245 10.98 -30.43 -3.23
CA ALA A 245 12.17 -29.65 -3.52
C ALA A 245 13.28 -30.50 -4.20
N PRO A 246 13.94 -30.00 -5.26
CA PRO A 246 15.16 -30.63 -5.79
C PRO A 246 16.35 -30.43 -4.83
N PRO A 247 17.35 -31.34 -4.84
CA PRO A 247 18.31 -31.49 -3.75
C PRO A 247 19.34 -30.35 -3.67
N ALA A 248 19.63 -29.95 -2.43
CA ALA A 248 20.59 -28.92 -2.04
C ALA A 248 21.99 -29.10 -2.64
N SER A 249 22.51 -28.04 -3.27
CA SER A 249 23.92 -27.89 -3.62
C SER A 249 24.64 -26.97 -2.63
N LYS A 250 25.46 -27.60 -1.80
CA LYS A 250 26.60 -27.18 -0.94
C LYS A 250 26.78 -25.71 -0.48
N PRO A 251 27.19 -25.49 0.79
CA PRO A 251 27.32 -24.17 1.38
C PRO A 251 28.72 -23.56 1.19
N ALA A 252 28.80 -22.23 1.20
CA ALA A 252 29.78 -21.45 1.97
C ALA A 252 29.75 -19.96 1.56
N VAL A 253 29.56 -19.05 2.51
CA VAL A 253 30.46 -17.89 2.70
C VAL A 253 30.57 -17.64 4.20
N GLU A 254 31.80 -17.69 4.70
CA GLU A 254 32.22 -17.55 6.10
C GLU A 254 32.36 -16.05 6.45
N VAL A 255 31.98 -15.66 7.67
CA VAL A 255 32.08 -14.28 8.17
C VAL A 255 33.55 -13.86 8.27
N ILE A 256 33.97 -12.80 7.57
CA ILE A 256 35.34 -12.27 7.73
C ILE A 256 35.39 -10.73 7.79
N HIS A 257 35.93 -10.26 8.93
CA HIS A 257 36.47 -8.94 9.28
C HIS A 257 35.55 -7.92 9.98
N SER A 258 35.74 -7.77 11.30
CA SER A 258 35.29 -6.63 12.09
C SER A 258 36.33 -5.50 12.06
N ARG A 259 35.92 -4.30 11.65
CA ARG A 259 36.64 -3.03 11.87
C ARG A 259 35.89 -2.29 12.97
N ASP A 260 36.57 -1.75 13.98
CA ASP A 260 35.93 -1.17 15.17
C ASP A 260 34.84 -0.15 14.80
N GLY A 261 33.57 -0.49 15.07
CA GLY A 261 32.40 0.34 14.77
C GLY A 261 31.86 0.28 13.34
N TRP A 262 32.37 -0.63 12.50
CA TRP A 262 31.95 -0.81 11.11
C TRP A 262 31.56 -2.26 10.82
N VAL A 263 30.45 -2.44 10.11
CA VAL A 263 29.97 -3.72 9.58
C VAL A 263 30.34 -3.78 8.10
N GLY A 264 31.04 -4.84 7.69
CA GLY A 264 31.42 -5.08 6.30
C GLY A 264 30.47 -6.08 5.64
N HIS A 265 29.92 -5.71 4.49
CA HIS A 265 29.12 -6.59 3.62
C HIS A 265 29.92 -6.87 2.35
N ASP A 266 30.34 -8.11 2.16
CA ASP A 266 31.13 -8.56 1.02
C ASP A 266 30.24 -9.31 0.02
N ASN A 267 30.29 -8.90 -1.25
CA ASN A 267 29.58 -9.54 -2.35
C ASN A 267 30.51 -10.29 -3.32
N GLY A 268 31.79 -10.47 -2.96
CA GLY A 268 32.79 -11.15 -3.78
C GLY A 268 33.52 -10.25 -4.79
N GLU A 269 33.06 -9.01 -5.00
CA GLU A 269 33.71 -8.01 -5.87
C GLU A 269 34.11 -6.72 -5.11
N SER A 270 33.37 -6.41 -4.05
CA SER A 270 33.58 -5.24 -3.20
C SER A 270 33.09 -5.50 -1.80
N THR A 271 33.71 -4.82 -0.84
CA THR A 271 33.20 -4.77 0.53
C THR A 271 32.63 -3.38 0.80
N LEU A 272 31.35 -3.33 1.16
CA LEU A 272 30.70 -2.13 1.65
C LEU A 272 30.81 -2.07 3.17
N TRP A 273 31.40 -1.00 3.70
CA TRP A 273 31.51 -0.77 5.13
C TRP A 273 30.49 0.27 5.56
N VAL A 274 29.70 -0.06 6.58
CA VAL A 274 28.69 0.83 7.19
C VAL A 274 28.95 0.96 8.68
N ASN A 275 28.89 2.18 9.23
CA ASN A 275 29.01 2.41 10.67
C ASN A 275 27.67 2.84 11.32
N SER A 276 27.66 2.91 12.65
CA SER A 276 26.48 3.33 13.44
C SER A 276 26.01 4.77 13.20
N GLU A 277 26.78 5.57 12.48
CA GLU A 277 26.44 6.94 12.06
C GLU A 277 26.03 7.00 10.58
N ASN A 278 25.76 5.84 9.95
CA ASN A 278 25.40 5.68 8.55
C ASN A 278 26.43 6.25 7.55
N ARG A 279 27.70 6.36 7.95
CA ARG A 279 28.79 6.65 7.00
C ARG A 279 29.13 5.39 6.22
N ARG A 280 29.33 5.55 4.91
CA ARG A 280 29.56 4.46 3.95
C ARG A 280 30.91 4.62 3.27
N GLU A 281 31.71 3.56 3.31
CA GLU A 281 32.97 3.45 2.55
C GLU A 281 32.91 2.16 1.72
N SER A 282 33.04 2.27 0.39
CA SER A 282 33.19 1.12 -0.48
C SER A 282 34.66 0.92 -0.83
N TYR A 283 35.12 -0.32 -0.70
CA TYR A 283 36.45 -0.73 -1.16
C TYR A 283 36.28 -1.85 -2.18
N LEU A 284 36.91 -1.70 -3.35
CA LEU A 284 37.08 -2.79 -4.29
C LEU A 284 38.05 -3.80 -3.66
N THR A 285 37.58 -5.00 -3.38
CA THR A 285 38.42 -6.14 -3.02
C THR A 285 39.08 -6.65 -4.30
N LYS A 286 40.15 -6.00 -4.75
CA LYS A 286 41.02 -6.52 -5.83
C LYS A 286 42.41 -6.88 -5.31
N ASN A 287 42.55 -8.15 -4.90
CA ASN A 287 43.35 -9.16 -5.59
C ASN A 287 43.16 -10.53 -4.93
#